data_AF-A0A2C1KBL7-F1
#
_entry.id   AF-A0A2C1KBL7-F1
#
_cell.length_a   1.000
_cell.length_b   1.000
_cell.length_c   1.000
_cell.angle_alpha   90.00
_cell.angle_beta   90.00
_cell.angle_gamma   90.00
#
_symmetry.space_group_name_H-M   'P 1'
#
loop_
_entity.id
_entity.type
_entity.pdbx_description
1 polymer ?
#
loop_
_entity_poly.entity_id
_entity_poly.type
_entity_poly.pdbx_seq_one_letter_code
_entity_poly.pdbx_strand_id
1 'polypeptide(L)' 'MKSETLMAIKPFVDYGLKEVALTSYEHALTEIAAMAYLLGKGFDQQTAYKTVESWEVNEMFETEYGRFKMNKY' A
#
# COMPACT_ATOMS: atom_id res chain seq x y z
N MET A 1 -1.76 0.97 -22.91
CA MET A 1 -1.14 1.53 -21.70
C MET A 1 -2.14 2.19 -20.75
N LYS A 2 -2.84 3.29 -21.07
CA LYS A 2 -3.75 3.96 -20.10
C LYS A 2 -4.72 3.03 -19.36
N SER A 3 -5.57 2.29 -20.07
CA SER A 3 -6.59 1.43 -19.44
C SER A 3 -5.97 0.29 -18.64
N GLU A 4 -4.93 -0.32 -19.19
CA GLU A 4 -4.16 -1.38 -18.54
C GLU A 4 -3.54 -0.89 -17.23
N THR A 5 -2.87 0.27 -17.24
CA THR A 5 -2.32 0.91 -16.04
C THR A 5 -3.40 1.15 -15.00
N LEU A 6 -4.54 1.74 -15.38
CA LEU A 6 -5.63 2.04 -14.46
C LEU A 6 -6.26 0.76 -13.88
N MET A 7 -6.43 -0.28 -14.69
CA MET A 7 -6.95 -1.58 -14.22
C MET A 7 -5.97 -2.28 -13.28
N ALA A 8 -4.66 -2.20 -13.55
CA ALA A 8 -3.64 -2.86 -12.76
C ALA A 8 -3.54 -2.29 -11.33
N ILE A 9 -3.74 -0.99 -11.16
CA ILE A 9 -3.69 -0.34 -9.83
C ILE A 9 -5.05 -0.25 -9.14
N LYS A 10 -6.16 -0.43 -9.85
CA LYS A 10 -7.51 -0.23 -9.29
C LYS A 10 -7.72 -1.05 -7.99
N PRO A 11 -7.30 -2.32 -7.89
CA PRO A 11 -7.50 -3.09 -6.66
C PRO A 11 -6.73 -2.51 -5.46
N PHE A 12 -5.56 -1.90 -5.69
CA PHE A 12 -4.81 -1.21 -4.63
C PHE A 12 -5.52 0.06 -4.17
N VAL A 13 -6.07 0.84 -5.11
CA VAL A 13 -6.85 2.04 -4.79
C VAL A 13 -8.14 1.70 -4.03
N ASP A 14 -8.87 0.67 -4.48
CA ASP A 14 -10.07 0.21 -3.79
C ASP A 14 -9.77 -0.31 -2.37
N TYR A 15 -8.59 -0.89 -2.16
CA TYR A 15 -8.11 -1.31 -0.84
C TYR A 15 -7.75 -0.11 0.04
N GLY A 16 -6.91 0.82 -0.42
CA GLY A 16 -6.52 1.98 0.38
C GLY A 16 -7.71 2.89 0.75
N LEU A 17 -8.77 2.94 -0.08
CA LEU A 17 -10.01 3.63 0.28
C LEU A 17 -10.81 2.95 1.40
N LYS A 18 -10.61 1.65 1.64
CA LYS A 18 -11.14 0.95 2.82
C LYS A 18 -10.25 1.20 4.02
N GLU A 19 -8.93 1.14 3.83
CA GLU A 19 -7.95 1.34 4.90
C GLU A 19 -8.03 2.74 5.51
N VAL A 20 -8.22 3.78 4.69
CA VAL A 20 -8.34 5.16 5.20
C VAL A 20 -9.50 5.34 6.19
N ALA A 21 -10.51 4.47 6.17
CA ALA A 21 -11.60 4.50 7.15
C ALA A 21 -11.19 3.93 8.53
N LEU A 22 -10.11 3.15 8.59
CA LEU A 22 -9.58 2.49 9.78
C LEU A 22 -8.26 3.11 10.26
N THR A 23 -7.48 3.70 9.35
CA THR A 23 -6.12 4.21 9.59
C THR A 23 -6.01 5.72 9.33
N SER A 24 -5.24 6.14 8.31
CA SER A 24 -5.05 7.52 7.87
C SER A 24 -4.79 7.57 6.36
N TYR A 25 -4.95 8.75 5.74
CA TYR A 25 -4.61 8.94 4.33
C TYR A 25 -3.12 8.67 4.07
N GLU A 26 -2.24 9.03 4.99
CA GLU A 26 -0.79 8.81 4.85
C GLU A 26 -0.48 7.30 4.80
N HIS A 27 -1.15 6.53 5.66
CA HIS A 27 -1.04 5.08 5.71
C HIS A 27 -1.51 4.44 4.39
N ALA A 28 -2.77 4.66 4.01
CA ALA A 28 -3.35 4.09 2.81
C ALA A 28 -2.58 4.48 1.52
N LEU A 29 -2.09 5.72 1.43
CA LEU A 29 -1.31 6.16 0.27
C LEU A 29 0.07 5.49 0.20
N THR A 30 0.68 5.22 1.34
CA THR A 30 1.98 4.51 1.40
C THR A 30 1.82 3.07 0.93
N GLU A 31 0.75 2.40 1.35
CA GLU A 31 0.43 1.05 0.89
C GLU A 31 0.19 0.98 -0.61
N ILE A 32 -0.63 1.89 -1.14
CA ILE A 32 -0.89 1.99 -2.59
C ILE A 32 0.42 2.19 -3.35
N ALA A 33 1.28 3.09 -2.88
CA ALA A 33 2.56 3.37 -3.52
C ALA A 33 3.51 2.17 -3.48
N ALA A 34 3.59 1.48 -2.34
CA ALA A 34 4.43 0.29 -2.17
C ALA A 34 3.96 -0.88 -3.04
N MET A 35 2.66 -1.16 -3.07
CA MET A 35 2.09 -2.21 -3.93
C MET A 35 2.31 -1.92 -5.42
N ALA A 36 2.12 -0.67 -5.85
CA ALA A 36 2.38 -0.25 -7.23
C ALA A 36 3.86 -0.37 -7.61
N TYR A 37 4.78 -0.05 -6.68
CA TYR A 37 6.21 -0.24 -6.89
C TYR A 37 6.57 -1.72 -7.08
N LEU A 38 6.06 -2.62 -6.23
CA LEU A 38 6.29 -4.06 -6.34
C LEU A 38 5.70 -4.64 -7.63
N LEU A 39 4.51 -4.19 -8.03
CA LEU A 39 3.92 -4.55 -9.32
C LEU A 39 4.86 -4.16 -10.48
N GLY A 40 5.42 -2.94 -10.45
CA GLY A 40 6.42 -2.48 -11.43
C GLY A 40 7.74 -3.25 -11.41
N LYS A 41 8.07 -3.91 -10.29
CA LYS A 41 9.22 -4.81 -10.14
C LYS A 41 8.97 -6.23 -10.67
N GLY A 42 7.76 -6.52 -11.14
CA GLY A 42 7.39 -7.81 -11.73
C GLY A 42 6.66 -8.77 -10.79
N PHE A 43 6.25 -8.31 -9.61
CA PHE A 43 5.38 -9.08 -8.71
C PHE A 43 3.97 -9.10 -9.29
N ASP A 44 3.24 -10.21 -9.17
CA ASP A 44 1.81 -10.20 -9.42
C ASP A 44 1.07 -9.41 -8.33
N GLN A 45 -0.15 -8.99 -8.64
CA GLN A 45 -0.97 -8.15 -7.78
C GLN A 45 -1.17 -8.73 -6.37
N GLN A 46 -1.38 -10.04 -6.24
CA GLN A 46 -1.65 -10.67 -4.95
C GLN A 46 -0.36 -10.77 -4.12
N THR A 47 0.77 -11.07 -4.76
CA THR A 47 2.07 -11.10 -4.06
C THR A 47 2.47 -9.70 -3.59
N ALA A 48 2.26 -8.65 -4.41
CA ALA A 48 2.51 -7.27 -4.02
C ALA A 48 1.68 -6.87 -2.78
N TYR A 49 0.37 -7.14 -2.79
CA TYR A 49 -0.53 -6.89 -1.66
C TYR A 49 -0.06 -7.60 -0.38
N LYS A 50 0.11 -8.93 -0.42
CA LYS A 50 0.50 -9.71 0.76
C LYS A 50 1.87 -9.30 1.32
N THR A 51 2.77 -8.86 0.44
CA THR A 51 4.10 -8.41 0.84
C THR A 51 4.00 -7.11 1.64
N VAL A 52 3.24 -6.12 1.17
CA VAL A 52 3.06 -4.84 1.87
C VAL A 52 2.37 -5.04 3.22
N GLU A 53 1.26 -5.79 3.25
CA GLU A 53 0.55 -6.15 4.49
C GLU A 53 1.46 -6.84 5.51
N SER A 54 2.42 -7.66 5.04
CA SER A 54 3.35 -8.37 5.94
C SER A 54 4.38 -7.45 6.61
N TRP A 55 4.53 -6.21 6.16
CA TRP A 55 5.43 -5.22 6.76
C TRP A 55 4.81 -4.51 7.95
N GLU A 56 3.51 -4.69 8.16
CA GLU A 56 2.77 -3.97 9.17
C GLU A 56 2.72 -4.71 10.51
N VAL A 57 2.85 -3.93 11.60
CA VAL A 57 2.62 -4.39 12.96
C VAL A 57 1.71 -3.38 13.67
N ASN A 58 0.44 -3.76 13.87
CA ASN A 58 -0.63 -2.87 14.38
C ASN A 58 -0.82 -1.61 13.52
N GLU A 59 -1.03 -1.77 12.21
CA GLU A 59 -1.28 -0.68 11.24
C GLU A 59 -0.11 0.34 11.13
N MET A 60 1.12 -0.14 11.39
CA MET A 60 2.33 0.67 11.39
C MET A 60 3.47 -0.04 10.64
N PHE A 61 4.18 0.71 9.79
CA PHE A 61 5.40 0.25 9.15
C PHE A 61 6.61 0.41 10.07
N GLU A 62 7.29 -0.69 10.35
CA GLU A 62 8.58 -0.70 11.02
C GLU A 62 9.71 -0.80 9.98
N THR A 63 10.67 0.12 10.03
CA THR A 63 11.86 0.10 9.19
C THR A 63 13.12 0.02 10.04
N GLU A 64 14.26 -0.31 9.44
CA GLU A 64 15.57 -0.28 10.11
C GLU A 64 15.95 1.11 10.66
N TYR A 65 15.29 2.17 10.18
CA TYR A 65 15.48 3.57 10.63
C TYR A 65 14.48 4.00 11.72
N GLY A 66 13.64 3.08 12.20
CA GLY A 66 12.59 3.33 13.17
C GLY A 66 11.18 3.29 12.58
N ARG A 67 10.19 3.64 13.41
CA ARG A 67 8.77 3.67 13.03
C ARG A 67 8.53 4.85 12.09
N PHE A 68 8.01 4.58 10.89
CA PHE A 68 7.42 5.65 10.10
C PHE A 68 6.20 6.16 10.87
N LYS A 69 6.36 7.30 11.58
CA LYS A 69 5.25 7.96 12.25
C LYS A 69 4.37 8.59 11.17
N MET A 70 3.45 7.79 10.66
CA MET A 70 2.28 8.29 9.95
C MET A 70 1.54 9.20 10.91
N ASN A 71 1.42 10.48 10.60
CA ASN A 71 0.69 11.39 11.45
C ASN A 71 -0.79 11.00 11.40
N LYS A 72 -1.34 10.66 12.57
CA LYS A 72 -2.77 10.56 12.77
C LYS A 72 -3.28 12.00 12.93
N TYR A 73 -4.04 12.49 11.95
CA TYR A 73 -4.83 13.70 12.15
C TYR A 73 -5.90 13.47 13.23
#